data_AF-A0A2D6Y9X3-F1
#
_entry.id   AF-A0A2D6Y9X3-F1
#
_cell.length_a   1.000
_cell.length_b   1.000
_cell.length_c   1.000
_cell.angle_alpha   90.00
_cell.angle_beta   90.00
_cell.angle_gamma   90.00
#
_symmetry.space_group_name_H-M   'P 1'
#
loop_
_entity.id
_entity.type
_entity.pdbx_description
1 polymer ?
#
loop_
_entity_poly.entity_id
_entity_poly.type
_entity_poly.pdbx_seq_one_letter_code
_entity_poly.pdbx_strand_id
1 'polypeptide(L)'
;GPITPIATLERNPELPLLIEIVAGDMPVVTGLEVWAAVVVRDTSGNAYLDDLVVVSTQSKDDGFDESGDYITPVDDLDADWVDDGILVSWSGINSGEIRGYKIYILQDSFTTISDALEIGEVLASTNFLITDDIFEELDNKTTWYIAVSPFDDYTTKATVEAVEVLPKKDSGSAEPVESNENTDFTSLLTTPNLLAAGLLLVAILLLIGIVRTRNNKKMRDKNWELQEATWGIQDNLGWDDAPEFGAVAPISPPPQITPQVETDIYSAAQRIEANDPYQRQVYQPQQPVLQPQNNALLNDLNDTKQTQKPNIDTSFLDDLL
;
A
#
# COMPACT_ATOMS: atom_id res chain seq x y z
N GLY A 1 -39.49 -3.17 -27.40
CA GLY A 1 -38.14 -3.29 -26.82
C GLY A 1 -37.21 -3.93 -27.84
N PRO A 2 -35.93 -4.14 -27.50
CA PRO A 2 -35.00 -4.89 -28.34
C PRO A 2 -35.51 -6.32 -28.59
N ILE A 3 -35.26 -6.84 -29.80
CA ILE A 3 -35.73 -8.18 -30.22
C ILE A 3 -34.86 -9.31 -29.67
N THR A 4 -33.66 -8.99 -29.19
CA THR A 4 -32.69 -9.94 -28.63
C THR A 4 -32.52 -9.64 -27.15
N PRO A 5 -32.66 -10.63 -26.26
CA PRO A 5 -32.38 -10.45 -24.84
C PRO A 5 -30.87 -10.27 -24.62
N ILE A 6 -30.51 -9.41 -23.67
CA ILE A 6 -29.11 -9.24 -23.24
C ILE A 6 -28.59 -10.41 -22.41
N ALA A 7 -29.50 -11.18 -21.78
CA ALA A 7 -29.18 -12.35 -20.99
C ALA A 7 -30.31 -13.37 -21.04
N THR A 8 -29.98 -14.66 -21.03
CA THR A 8 -30.94 -15.76 -20.82
C THR A 8 -30.54 -16.50 -19.56
N LEU A 9 -31.43 -16.52 -18.58
CA LEU A 9 -31.18 -17.12 -17.27
C LEU A 9 -31.78 -18.53 -17.18
N GLU A 10 -31.13 -19.40 -16.43
CA GLU A 10 -31.71 -20.70 -16.06
C GLU A 10 -32.86 -20.54 -15.05
N ARG A 11 -33.53 -21.64 -14.70
CA ARG A 11 -34.65 -21.61 -13.72
C ARG A 11 -34.23 -21.17 -12.32
N ASN A 12 -32.95 -21.31 -11.98
CA ASN A 12 -32.40 -20.95 -10.68
C ASN A 12 -31.08 -20.19 -10.85
N PRO A 13 -31.14 -18.95 -11.39
CA PRO A 13 -29.95 -18.17 -11.65
C PRO A 13 -29.35 -17.63 -10.35
N GLU A 14 -28.05 -17.36 -10.36
CA GLU A 14 -27.43 -16.56 -9.32
C GLU A 14 -27.87 -15.10 -9.50
N LEU A 15 -28.29 -14.49 -8.39
CA LEU A 15 -28.75 -13.10 -8.34
C LEU A 15 -27.97 -12.36 -7.24
N PRO A 16 -27.71 -11.05 -7.39
CA PRO A 16 -28.19 -10.18 -8.48
C PRO A 16 -27.48 -10.44 -9.82
N LEU A 17 -28.20 -10.24 -10.93
CA LEU A 17 -27.59 -10.21 -12.26
C LEU A 17 -26.95 -8.84 -12.47
N LEU A 18 -25.65 -8.83 -12.76
CA LEU A 18 -24.93 -7.62 -13.19
C LEU A 18 -25.20 -7.37 -14.67
N ILE A 19 -25.59 -6.14 -15.01
CA ILE A 19 -25.83 -5.69 -16.40
C ILE A 19 -24.73 -4.71 -16.76
N GLU A 20 -23.76 -5.18 -17.54
CA GLU A 20 -22.61 -4.37 -18.01
C GLU A 20 -22.86 -3.83 -19.43
N ILE A 21 -23.67 -4.54 -20.22
CA ILE A 21 -23.93 -4.26 -21.63
C ILE A 21 -25.44 -4.24 -21.87
N VAL A 22 -25.92 -3.22 -22.58
CA VAL A 22 -27.31 -3.09 -23.02
C VAL A 22 -27.47 -3.47 -24.50
N ALA A 23 -28.72 -3.50 -24.97
CA ALA A 23 -29.02 -3.88 -26.35
C ALA A 23 -28.21 -3.06 -27.38
N GLY A 24 -27.61 -3.76 -28.35
CA GLY A 24 -26.70 -3.17 -29.33
C GLY A 24 -25.24 -3.16 -28.90
N ASP A 25 -24.87 -4.02 -27.94
CA ASP A 25 -23.51 -4.18 -27.41
C ASP A 25 -22.92 -2.89 -26.84
N MET A 26 -23.79 -2.01 -26.33
CA MET A 26 -23.36 -0.74 -25.73
C MET A 26 -23.08 -0.94 -24.24
N PRO A 27 -21.90 -0.53 -23.73
CA PRO A 27 -21.62 -0.61 -22.31
C PRO A 27 -22.53 0.34 -21.52
N VAL A 28 -22.83 -0.01 -20.27
CA VAL A 28 -23.51 0.88 -19.34
C VAL A 28 -22.53 1.96 -18.90
N VAL A 29 -22.87 3.21 -19.18
CA VAL A 29 -22.07 4.39 -18.79
C VAL A 29 -22.85 5.27 -17.81
N THR A 30 -22.17 6.08 -17.02
CA THR A 30 -22.78 7.00 -16.04
C THR A 30 -23.85 7.90 -16.66
N GLY A 31 -25.00 8.01 -15.98
CA GLY A 31 -26.11 8.86 -16.42
C GLY A 31 -27.00 8.22 -17.49
N LEU A 32 -26.67 7.02 -17.99
CA LEU A 32 -27.52 6.25 -18.89
C LEU A 32 -28.76 5.74 -18.15
N GLU A 33 -29.95 6.06 -18.67
CA GLU A 33 -31.18 5.41 -18.22
C GLU A 33 -31.29 4.02 -18.86
N VAL A 34 -31.36 2.99 -18.04
CA VAL A 34 -31.48 1.60 -18.47
C VAL A 34 -32.89 1.10 -18.16
N TRP A 35 -33.55 0.56 -19.17
CA TRP A 35 -34.85 -0.09 -19.08
C TRP A 35 -34.69 -1.60 -19.12
N ALA A 36 -35.21 -2.30 -18.12
CA ALA A 36 -35.17 -3.75 -18.04
C ALA A 36 -36.58 -4.35 -17.97
N ALA A 37 -36.78 -5.45 -18.69
CA ALA A 37 -37.95 -6.31 -18.59
C ALA A 37 -37.50 -7.77 -18.54
N VAL A 38 -38.18 -8.59 -17.75
CA VAL A 38 -37.91 -10.02 -17.61
C VAL A 38 -39.08 -10.80 -18.16
N VAL A 39 -38.81 -11.76 -19.04
CA VAL A 39 -39.81 -12.64 -19.64
C VAL A 39 -39.48 -14.09 -19.37
N VAL A 40 -40.52 -14.90 -19.14
CA VAL A 40 -40.36 -16.35 -18.98
C VAL A 40 -40.46 -17.00 -20.36
N ARG A 41 -39.50 -17.88 -20.67
CA ARG A 41 -39.47 -18.68 -21.89
C ARG A 41 -39.86 -20.12 -21.61
N ASP A 42 -40.74 -20.69 -22.43
CA ASP A 42 -41.14 -22.08 -22.31
C ASP A 42 -40.08 -23.05 -22.89
N THR A 43 -40.27 -24.36 -22.69
CA THR A 43 -39.38 -25.41 -23.24
C THR A 43 -39.38 -25.49 -24.77
N SER A 44 -40.38 -24.90 -25.41
CA SER A 44 -40.51 -24.80 -26.87
C SER A 44 -39.87 -23.52 -27.41
N GLY A 45 -39.32 -22.68 -26.55
CA GLY A 45 -38.65 -21.44 -26.91
C GLY A 45 -39.58 -20.25 -27.13
N ASN A 46 -40.86 -20.35 -26.77
CA ASN A 46 -41.82 -19.25 -26.89
C ASN A 46 -41.77 -18.35 -25.64
N ALA A 47 -42.01 -17.06 -25.85
CA ALA A 47 -42.17 -16.07 -24.79
C ALA A 47 -43.19 -15.02 -25.26
N TYR A 48 -43.92 -14.43 -24.31
CA TYR A 48 -44.71 -13.24 -24.56
C TYR A 48 -43.79 -12.02 -24.50
N LEU A 49 -43.77 -11.22 -25.57
CA LEU A 49 -42.86 -10.08 -25.73
C LEU A 49 -43.59 -8.72 -25.83
N ASP A 50 -44.93 -8.75 -25.78
CA ASP A 50 -45.80 -7.58 -25.88
C ASP A 50 -46.21 -7.08 -24.50
N ASP A 51 -46.45 -5.76 -24.38
CA ASP A 51 -46.93 -5.08 -23.16
C ASP A 51 -46.19 -5.47 -21.87
N LEU A 52 -44.87 -5.60 -21.97
CA LEU A 52 -44.02 -6.00 -20.85
C LEU A 52 -44.03 -4.96 -19.72
N VAL A 53 -44.00 -5.44 -18.48
CA VAL A 53 -43.70 -4.59 -17.33
C VAL A 53 -42.22 -4.24 -17.37
N VAL A 54 -41.93 -2.95 -17.50
CA VAL A 54 -40.58 -2.42 -17.59
C VAL A 54 -40.26 -1.65 -16.31
N VAL A 55 -39.05 -1.84 -15.79
CA VAL A 55 -38.48 -0.99 -14.74
C VAL A 55 -37.33 -0.21 -15.35
N SER A 56 -37.18 1.06 -14.97
CA SER A 56 -36.01 1.86 -15.34
C SER A 56 -35.28 2.39 -14.13
N THR A 57 -33.98 2.56 -14.30
CA THR A 57 -33.12 3.30 -13.37
C THR A 57 -32.02 4.01 -14.15
N GLN A 58 -31.52 5.11 -13.61
CA GLN A 58 -30.35 5.79 -14.15
C GLN A 58 -29.09 5.22 -13.50
N SER A 59 -28.10 4.86 -14.30
CA SER A 59 -26.77 4.47 -13.83
C SER A 59 -26.11 5.65 -13.10
N LYS A 60 -25.44 5.33 -12.01
CA LYS A 60 -24.62 6.27 -11.26
C LYS A 60 -23.19 5.74 -11.27
N ASP A 61 -22.26 6.66 -11.40
CA ASP A 61 -20.85 6.39 -11.15
C ASP A 61 -20.72 5.98 -9.68
N ASP A 62 -20.24 4.77 -9.45
CA ASP A 62 -19.90 4.27 -8.12
C ASP A 62 -18.49 4.70 -7.70
N GLY A 63 -17.75 5.36 -8.59
CA GLY A 63 -16.38 5.81 -8.39
C GLY A 63 -15.33 4.74 -8.72
N PHE A 64 -15.75 3.58 -9.23
CA PHE A 64 -14.89 2.45 -9.54
C PHE A 64 -15.08 2.06 -11.01
N ASP A 65 -14.13 2.45 -11.86
CA ASP A 65 -14.10 1.98 -13.23
C ASP A 65 -13.22 0.73 -13.37
N GLU A 66 -13.33 0.05 -14.52
CA GLU A 66 -12.47 -1.09 -14.84
C GLU A 66 -10.99 -0.68 -14.95
N SER A 67 -10.70 0.61 -15.15
CA SER A 67 -9.33 1.12 -15.28
C SER A 67 -8.58 1.16 -13.95
N GLY A 68 -9.27 1.16 -12.81
CA GLY A 68 -8.62 1.22 -11.51
C GLY A 68 -7.94 2.57 -11.24
N ASP A 69 -8.43 3.65 -11.85
CA ASP A 69 -7.76 4.95 -11.76
C ASP A 69 -7.79 5.59 -10.36
N TYR A 70 -8.73 5.14 -9.53
CA TYR A 70 -8.81 5.48 -8.11
C TYR A 70 -7.70 4.85 -7.26
N ILE A 71 -7.05 3.78 -7.75
CA ILE A 71 -5.96 3.12 -7.02
C ILE A 71 -4.71 3.99 -7.14
N THR A 72 -4.06 4.25 -5.99
CA THR A 72 -2.80 5.01 -5.97
C THR A 72 -1.69 4.15 -6.58
N PRO A 73 -0.90 4.65 -7.55
CA PRO A 73 0.21 3.90 -8.14
C PRO A 73 1.30 3.60 -7.10
N VAL A 74 2.21 2.70 -7.45
CA VAL A 74 3.42 2.48 -6.64
C VAL A 74 4.36 3.67 -6.78
N ASP A 75 5.13 3.94 -5.74
CA ASP A 75 6.20 4.93 -5.72
C ASP A 75 7.56 4.21 -5.76
N ASP A 76 8.64 4.97 -6.03
CA ASP A 76 10.04 4.49 -6.01
C ASP A 76 10.27 3.14 -6.73
N LEU A 77 9.59 2.92 -7.87
CA LEU A 77 9.79 1.72 -8.67
C LEU A 77 11.23 1.69 -9.21
N ASP A 78 11.91 0.58 -8.96
CA ASP A 78 13.29 0.34 -9.35
C ASP A 78 13.45 -1.12 -9.79
N ALA A 79 14.28 -1.35 -10.80
CA ALA A 79 14.52 -2.69 -11.34
C ALA A 79 15.96 -2.82 -11.83
N ASP A 80 16.69 -3.78 -11.27
CA ASP A 80 18.11 -3.96 -11.54
C ASP A 80 18.48 -5.45 -11.70
N TRP A 81 19.49 -5.72 -12.52
CA TRP A 81 20.05 -7.07 -12.66
C TRP A 81 20.69 -7.53 -11.35
N VAL A 82 20.26 -8.68 -10.85
CA VAL A 82 20.85 -9.40 -9.71
C VAL A 82 21.10 -10.84 -10.12
N ASP A 83 22.37 -11.24 -10.15
CA ASP A 83 22.80 -12.50 -10.74
C ASP A 83 22.22 -12.65 -12.16
N ASP A 84 21.44 -13.69 -12.44
CA ASP A 84 20.84 -13.95 -13.75
C ASP A 84 19.36 -13.52 -13.84
N GLY A 85 18.85 -12.85 -12.80
CA GLY A 85 17.48 -12.32 -12.75
C GLY A 85 17.42 -10.81 -12.64
N ILE A 86 16.22 -10.25 -12.71
CA ILE A 86 15.96 -8.83 -12.45
C ILE A 86 15.21 -8.72 -11.13
N LEU A 87 15.81 -8.02 -10.16
CA LEU A 87 15.15 -7.70 -8.90
C LEU A 87 14.37 -6.40 -9.08
N VAL A 88 13.05 -6.50 -8.94
CA VAL A 88 12.12 -5.38 -8.97
C VAL A 88 11.78 -5.01 -7.54
N SER A 89 11.80 -3.73 -7.22
CA SER A 89 11.40 -3.21 -5.90
C SER A 89 10.64 -1.90 -6.05
N TRP A 90 9.74 -1.63 -5.10
CA TRP A 90 8.93 -0.42 -5.09
C TRP A 90 8.58 -0.04 -3.66
N SER A 91 8.06 1.18 -3.48
CA SER A 91 7.40 1.60 -2.25
C SER A 91 5.88 1.61 -2.47
N GLY A 92 5.17 1.00 -1.52
CA GLY A 92 3.72 0.84 -1.59
C GLY A 92 3.08 1.33 -0.31
N ILE A 93 2.01 2.12 -0.44
CA ILE A 93 1.16 2.45 0.71
C ILE A 93 0.23 1.27 0.94
N ASN A 94 0.44 0.54 2.04
CA ASN A 94 -0.49 -0.50 2.46
C ASN A 94 -1.72 0.17 3.11
N SER A 95 -2.52 0.88 2.31
CA SER A 95 -3.89 1.20 2.69
C SER A 95 -4.68 -0.10 2.62
N GLY A 96 -5.65 -0.31 3.52
CA GLY A 96 -6.46 -1.54 3.52
C GLY A 96 -7.30 -1.77 2.25
N GLU A 97 -7.16 -0.87 1.27
CA GLU A 97 -7.75 -0.89 -0.07
C GLU A 97 -6.89 -1.71 -1.04
N ILE A 98 -5.56 -1.72 -0.93
CA ILE A 98 -4.69 -2.50 -1.82
C ILE A 98 -4.59 -3.95 -1.32
N ARG A 99 -4.82 -4.91 -2.21
CA ARG A 99 -4.73 -6.36 -1.93
C ARG A 99 -3.38 -6.96 -2.31
N GLY A 100 -2.70 -6.35 -3.27
CA GLY A 100 -1.38 -6.77 -3.70
C GLY A 100 -0.91 -5.98 -4.91
N TYR A 101 0.11 -6.52 -5.57
CA TYR A 101 0.75 -5.95 -6.74
C TYR A 101 0.97 -7.02 -7.80
N LYS A 102 0.81 -6.64 -9.06
CA LYS A 102 1.10 -7.46 -10.23
C LYS A 102 2.27 -6.87 -11.01
N ILE A 103 3.12 -7.73 -11.55
CA ILE A 103 4.34 -7.36 -12.23
C ILE A 103 4.16 -7.64 -13.73
N TYR A 104 4.50 -6.64 -14.54
CA TYR A 104 4.38 -6.67 -15.99
C TYR A 104 5.74 -6.43 -16.64
N ILE A 105 5.99 -7.11 -17.76
CA ILE A 105 7.24 -6.98 -18.53
C ILE A 105 6.96 -6.91 -20.04
N LEU A 106 7.77 -6.12 -20.75
CA LEU A 106 7.77 -6.02 -22.22
C LEU A 106 9.15 -5.58 -22.74
N GLN A 107 9.45 -5.79 -24.02
CA GLN A 107 10.70 -5.30 -24.66
C GLN A 107 10.61 -3.84 -25.13
N ASP A 108 9.40 -3.29 -25.20
CA ASP A 108 9.11 -1.90 -25.57
C ASP A 108 8.52 -1.14 -24.38
N SER A 109 8.69 0.17 -24.35
CA SER A 109 8.06 1.02 -23.33
C SER A 109 6.53 0.96 -23.45
N PHE A 110 5.84 0.84 -22.33
CA PHE A 110 4.38 0.83 -22.26
C PHE A 110 3.87 1.69 -21.11
N THR A 111 2.61 2.08 -21.20
CA THR A 111 1.92 2.91 -20.18
C THR A 111 0.64 2.27 -19.67
N THR A 112 0.23 1.14 -20.28
CA THR A 112 -0.98 0.40 -19.91
C THR A 112 -0.66 -1.08 -19.79
N ILE A 113 -1.20 -1.74 -18.77
CA ILE A 113 -0.95 -3.17 -18.49
C ILE A 113 -1.42 -4.10 -19.62
N SER A 114 -2.37 -3.68 -20.46
CA SER A 114 -2.88 -4.48 -21.58
C SER A 114 -1.85 -4.75 -22.67
N ASP A 115 -0.81 -3.94 -22.73
CA ASP A 115 0.22 -4.01 -23.77
C ASP A 115 1.37 -4.96 -23.36
N ALA A 116 1.47 -5.28 -22.07
CA ALA A 116 2.58 -6.02 -21.48
C ALA A 116 2.14 -7.40 -20.96
N LEU A 117 3.13 -8.26 -20.68
CA LEU A 117 2.87 -9.59 -20.13
C LEU A 117 2.87 -9.55 -18.61
N GLU A 118 1.79 -10.05 -17.98
CA GLU A 118 1.76 -10.31 -16.53
C GLU A 118 2.61 -11.55 -16.21
N ILE A 119 3.62 -11.38 -15.36
CA ILE A 119 4.58 -12.44 -15.01
C ILE A 119 4.52 -12.86 -13.54
N GLY A 120 3.80 -12.12 -12.70
CA GLY A 120 3.70 -12.46 -11.29
C GLY A 120 2.78 -11.57 -10.50
N GLU A 121 2.42 -12.08 -9.31
CA GLU A 121 1.57 -11.41 -8.33
C GLU A 121 2.19 -11.58 -6.93
N VAL A 122 2.14 -10.51 -6.13
CA VAL A 122 2.57 -10.52 -4.73
C VAL A 122 1.54 -9.82 -3.86
N LEU A 123 1.18 -10.41 -2.71
CA LEU A 123 0.12 -9.88 -1.84
C LEU A 123 0.62 -8.89 -0.78
N ALA A 124 1.83 -9.10 -0.23
CA ALA A 124 2.33 -8.32 0.90
C ALA A 124 3.82 -7.94 0.77
N SER A 125 4.45 -8.29 -0.34
CA SER A 125 5.85 -7.96 -0.62
C SER A 125 5.94 -6.73 -1.51
N THR A 126 6.99 -5.94 -1.33
CA THR A 126 7.30 -4.77 -2.18
C THR A 126 8.54 -5.01 -3.04
N ASN A 127 8.83 -6.29 -3.30
CA ASN A 127 9.86 -6.74 -4.21
C ASN A 127 9.44 -8.03 -4.90
N PHE A 128 10.01 -8.26 -6.07
CA PHE A 128 9.80 -9.44 -6.89
C PHE A 128 11.06 -9.74 -7.70
N LEU A 129 11.53 -10.99 -7.69
CA LEU A 129 12.69 -11.41 -8.49
C LEU A 129 12.18 -12.12 -9.74
N ILE A 130 12.43 -11.54 -10.90
CA ILE A 130 12.13 -12.14 -12.20
C ILE A 130 13.31 -13.04 -12.58
N THR A 131 13.03 -14.32 -12.79
CA THR A 131 14.01 -15.33 -13.24
C THR A 131 13.54 -15.98 -14.53
N ASP A 132 14.42 -16.72 -15.19
CA ASP A 132 14.12 -17.54 -16.37
C ASP A 132 13.03 -18.59 -16.10
N ASP A 133 12.96 -19.11 -14.87
CA ASP A 133 11.88 -20.00 -14.42
C ASP A 133 10.48 -19.35 -14.44
N ILE A 134 10.41 -18.02 -14.26
CA ILE A 134 9.15 -17.25 -14.24
C ILE A 134 8.82 -16.71 -15.63
N PHE A 135 9.85 -16.25 -16.35
CA PHE A 135 9.71 -15.68 -17.68
C PHE A 135 10.81 -16.24 -18.58
N GLU A 136 10.47 -17.28 -19.35
CA GLU A 136 11.43 -18.06 -20.16
C GLU A 136 12.16 -17.22 -21.22
N GLU A 137 11.58 -16.09 -21.65
CA GLU A 137 12.18 -15.18 -22.63
C GLU A 137 13.19 -14.22 -21.98
N LEU A 138 13.34 -14.22 -20.66
CA LEU A 138 14.27 -13.36 -19.95
C LEU A 138 15.72 -13.63 -20.42
N ASP A 139 16.36 -12.59 -20.93
CA ASP A 139 17.75 -12.65 -21.35
C ASP A 139 18.51 -11.37 -20.96
N ASN A 140 19.82 -11.51 -20.77
CA ASN A 140 20.68 -10.44 -20.28
C ASN A 140 21.24 -9.50 -21.37
N LYS A 141 20.80 -9.66 -22.62
CA LYS A 141 21.22 -8.90 -23.80
C LYS A 141 20.16 -7.95 -24.33
N THR A 142 18.91 -8.17 -23.94
CA THR A 142 17.75 -7.36 -24.33
C THR A 142 17.46 -6.29 -23.28
N THR A 143 16.98 -5.13 -23.72
CA THR A 143 16.40 -4.11 -22.85
C THR A 143 15.00 -4.55 -22.47
N TRP A 144 14.68 -4.51 -21.18
CA TRP A 144 13.35 -4.83 -20.67
C TRP A 144 12.71 -3.59 -20.06
N TYR A 145 11.41 -3.46 -20.23
CA TYR A 145 10.59 -2.47 -19.54
C TYR A 145 9.73 -3.22 -18.52
N ILE A 146 9.81 -2.81 -17.27
CA ILE A 146 9.12 -3.47 -16.16
C ILE A 146 8.22 -2.47 -15.47
N ALA A 147 6.97 -2.87 -15.22
CA ALA A 147 6.03 -2.08 -14.46
C ALA A 147 5.41 -2.91 -13.34
N VAL A 148 4.96 -2.23 -12.30
CA VAL A 148 4.23 -2.84 -11.19
C VAL A 148 2.90 -2.10 -11.02
N SER A 149 1.81 -2.85 -10.98
CA SER A 149 0.47 -2.30 -10.80
C SER A 149 -0.19 -2.81 -9.51
N PRO A 150 -0.68 -1.92 -8.64
CA PRO A 150 -1.49 -2.32 -7.50
C PRO A 150 -2.89 -2.78 -7.94
N PHE A 151 -3.46 -3.71 -7.18
CA PHE A 151 -4.83 -4.19 -7.39
C PHE A 151 -5.59 -4.29 -6.08
N ASP A 152 -6.92 -4.24 -6.18
CA ASP A 152 -7.84 -4.42 -5.07
C ASP A 152 -8.82 -5.59 -5.32
N ASP A 153 -9.94 -5.65 -4.59
CA ASP A 153 -10.94 -6.71 -4.76
C ASP A 153 -11.75 -6.60 -6.07
N TYR A 154 -11.66 -5.46 -6.77
CA TYR A 154 -12.47 -5.13 -7.93
C TYR A 154 -11.67 -5.10 -9.23
N THR A 155 -10.51 -4.44 -9.25
CA THR A 155 -9.70 -4.31 -10.46
C THR A 155 -8.20 -4.14 -10.18
N THR A 156 -7.41 -4.20 -11.25
CA THR A 156 -5.99 -3.83 -11.27
C THR A 156 -5.86 -2.48 -11.96
N LYS A 157 -5.02 -1.59 -11.43
CA LYS A 157 -4.79 -0.30 -12.07
C LYS A 157 -4.23 -0.49 -13.49
N ALA A 158 -4.92 0.03 -14.49
CA ALA A 158 -4.56 -0.14 -15.88
C ALA A 158 -3.36 0.72 -16.30
N THR A 159 -3.30 1.96 -15.84
CA THR A 159 -2.19 2.88 -16.14
C THR A 159 -1.00 2.64 -15.22
N VAL A 160 0.17 2.50 -15.83
CA VAL A 160 1.43 2.21 -15.14
C VAL A 160 2.58 3.06 -15.68
N GLU A 161 3.63 3.19 -14.88
CA GLU A 161 4.92 3.75 -15.29
C GLU A 161 5.94 2.62 -15.33
N ALA A 162 6.51 2.35 -16.50
CA ALA A 162 7.51 1.29 -16.68
C ALA A 162 8.93 1.84 -16.51
N VAL A 163 9.77 1.12 -15.79
CA VAL A 163 11.20 1.38 -15.65
C VAL A 163 11.97 0.60 -16.71
N GLU A 164 12.92 1.28 -17.35
CA GLU A 164 13.83 0.69 -18.33
C GLU A 164 14.99 -0.04 -17.63
N VAL A 165 15.16 -1.31 -17.94
CA VAL A 165 16.28 -2.15 -17.51
C VAL A 165 17.15 -2.45 -18.72
N LEU A 166 18.33 -1.84 -18.75
CA LEU A 166 19.30 -2.06 -19.82
C LEU A 166 19.89 -3.47 -19.76
N PRO A 167 20.42 -3.98 -20.89
CA PRO A 167 21.16 -5.23 -20.91
C PRO A 167 22.26 -5.27 -19.85
N LYS A 168 22.49 -6.44 -19.26
CA LYS A 168 23.50 -6.63 -18.23
C LYS A 168 24.87 -6.28 -18.82
N LYS A 169 25.56 -5.31 -18.19
CA LYS A 169 26.92 -4.98 -18.59
C LYS A 169 27.82 -6.17 -18.27
N ASP A 170 28.40 -6.77 -19.32
CA ASP A 170 29.48 -7.73 -19.15
C ASP A 170 30.60 -7.06 -18.33
N SER A 171 30.87 -7.59 -17.14
CA SER A 171 32.04 -7.18 -16.33
C SER A 171 33.37 -7.67 -16.92
N GLY A 172 33.44 -7.87 -18.24
CA GLY A 172 34.52 -8.56 -18.92
C GLY A 172 34.68 -8.16 -20.37
N SER A 173 35.16 -6.94 -20.61
CA SER A 173 36.18 -6.57 -21.61
C SER A 173 36.29 -5.05 -21.63
N ALA A 174 37.17 -4.52 -20.79
CA ALA A 174 37.63 -3.14 -20.95
C ALA A 174 38.44 -3.05 -22.25
N GLU A 175 37.80 -2.62 -23.34
CA GLU A 175 38.52 -1.81 -24.30
C GLU A 175 38.87 -0.48 -23.60
N PRO A 176 40.10 0.03 -23.75
CA PRO A 176 40.51 1.25 -23.09
C PRO A 176 39.88 2.44 -23.81
N VAL A 177 38.63 2.76 -23.46
CA VAL A 177 38.05 4.07 -23.72
C VAL A 177 38.56 5.01 -22.65
N GLU A 178 39.41 5.94 -23.05
CA GLU A 178 39.74 7.14 -22.27
C GLU A 178 38.43 7.81 -21.84
N SER A 179 38.06 7.59 -20.58
CA SER A 179 36.98 8.33 -19.92
C SER A 179 37.59 8.93 -18.66
N ASN A 180 37.75 10.25 -18.71
CA ASN A 180 38.06 11.09 -17.55
C ASN A 180 36.85 11.08 -16.62
N GLU A 181 36.67 10.01 -15.85
CA GLU A 181 35.78 10.03 -14.69
C GLU A 181 36.48 9.43 -13.48
N ASN A 182 36.61 10.30 -12.49
CA ASN A 182 37.55 10.26 -11.39
C ASN A 182 37.04 9.31 -10.29
N THR A 183 37.12 8.00 -10.49
CA THR A 183 36.92 7.00 -9.43
C THR A 183 38.26 6.69 -8.75
N ASP A 184 38.74 7.66 -7.97
CA ASP A 184 40.05 7.74 -7.32
C ASP A 184 40.28 6.77 -6.15
N PHE A 185 39.72 5.55 -6.17
CA PHE A 185 40.05 4.52 -5.18
C PHE A 185 41.44 3.89 -5.41
N THR A 186 41.98 4.02 -6.61
CA THR A 186 43.33 3.55 -6.96
C THR A 186 44.43 4.45 -6.39
N SER A 187 44.13 5.73 -6.09
CA SER A 187 45.06 6.64 -5.39
C SER A 187 45.21 6.31 -3.90
N LEU A 188 44.21 5.64 -3.30
CA LEU A 188 44.28 5.16 -1.91
C LEU A 188 45.04 3.83 -1.79
N LEU A 189 45.22 3.11 -2.89
CA LEU A 189 45.96 1.84 -2.98
C LEU A 189 47.40 2.01 -3.52
N THR A 190 47.94 3.23 -3.50
CA THR A 190 49.36 3.43 -3.85
C THR A 190 50.26 2.75 -2.81
N THR A 191 51.41 2.20 -3.23
CA THR A 191 52.36 1.46 -2.38
C THR A 191 52.65 2.10 -1.00
N PRO A 192 52.74 3.44 -0.85
CA PRO A 192 52.90 4.07 0.45
C PRO A 192 51.66 3.93 1.37
N ASN A 193 50.46 4.04 0.80
CA ASN A 193 49.20 3.97 1.53
C ASN A 193 48.88 2.53 1.94
N LEU A 194 49.27 1.53 1.13
CA LEU A 194 49.16 0.11 1.49
C LEU A 194 50.06 -0.25 2.69
N LEU A 195 51.25 0.33 2.79
CA LEU A 195 52.12 0.16 3.96
C LEU A 195 51.49 0.77 5.22
N ALA A 196 50.91 1.96 5.11
CA ALA A 196 50.22 2.63 6.21
C ALA A 196 48.97 1.86 6.66
N ALA A 197 48.15 1.38 5.72
CA ALA A 197 46.98 0.56 6.00
C ALA A 197 47.37 -0.80 6.63
N GLY A 198 48.46 -1.42 6.17
CA GLY A 198 49.00 -2.64 6.77
C GLY A 198 49.43 -2.43 8.22
N LEU A 199 50.12 -1.33 8.52
CA LEU A 199 50.51 -0.98 9.90
C LEU A 199 49.29 -0.67 10.78
N LEU A 200 48.25 -0.02 10.24
CA LEU A 200 47.00 0.24 10.94
C LEU A 200 46.30 -1.08 11.33
N LEU A 201 46.26 -2.05 10.42
CA LEU A 201 45.66 -3.36 10.67
C LEU A 201 46.42 -4.12 11.77
N VAL A 202 47.75 -4.09 11.74
CA VAL A 202 48.59 -4.67 12.81
C VAL A 202 48.37 -3.98 14.15
N ALA A 203 48.24 -2.65 14.17
CA ALA A 203 47.96 -1.89 15.39
C ALA A 203 46.58 -2.25 15.99
N ILE A 204 45.56 -2.43 15.15
CA ILE A 204 44.22 -2.86 15.59
C ILE A 204 44.26 -4.28 16.17
N LEU A 205 44.98 -5.21 15.53
CA LEU A 205 45.12 -6.59 16.04
C LEU A 205 45.83 -6.63 17.40
N LEU A 206 46.87 -5.80 17.60
CA LEU A 206 47.53 -5.66 18.89
C LEU A 206 46.60 -5.07 19.95
N LEU A 207 45.80 -4.08 19.58
CA LEU A 207 44.82 -3.45 20.48
C LEU A 207 43.74 -4.46 20.91
N ILE A 208 43.22 -5.27 19.98
CA ILE A 208 42.28 -6.36 20.29
C ILE A 208 42.93 -7.40 21.21
N GLY A 209 44.20 -7.74 20.98
CA GLY A 209 44.96 -8.65 21.84
C GLY A 209 45.10 -8.15 23.29
N ILE A 210 45.37 -6.86 23.48
CA ILE A 210 45.48 -6.22 24.80
C ILE A 210 44.12 -6.15 25.51
N VAL A 211 43.05 -5.83 24.77
CA VAL A 211 41.69 -5.77 25.33
C VAL A 211 41.21 -7.16 25.76
N ARG A 212 41.49 -8.21 24.97
CA ARG A 212 41.16 -9.59 25.35
C ARG A 212 41.95 -10.12 26.55
N THR A 213 43.22 -9.73 26.68
CA THR A 213 44.08 -10.21 27.78
C THR A 213 43.81 -9.52 29.12
N ARG A 214 43.20 -8.32 29.15
CA ARG A 214 42.72 -7.71 30.40
C ARG A 214 41.52 -8.44 31.01
N ASN A 215 40.73 -9.16 30.21
CA ASN A 215 39.53 -9.85 30.70
C ASN A 215 39.78 -11.25 31.28
N ASN A 216 41.02 -11.76 31.23
CA ASN A 216 41.37 -13.13 31.67
C ASN A 216 42.30 -13.16 32.90
N LYS A 217 42.01 -12.32 33.92
CA LYS A 217 42.65 -12.41 35.25
C LYS A 217 41.62 -12.64 36.35
N LYS A 218 41.08 -13.86 36.40
CA LYS A 218 40.40 -14.51 37.54
C LYS A 218 40.74 -16.01 37.40
N MET A 219 41.36 -16.76 38.31
CA MET A 219 41.75 -16.62 39.72
C MET A 219 42.90 -17.62 40.01
N ARG A 220 43.74 -17.36 41.01
CA ARG A 220 44.11 -18.32 42.07
C ARG A 220 44.97 -17.67 43.16
N ASP A 221 44.29 -17.35 44.25
CA ASP A 221 44.64 -17.51 45.66
C ASP A 221 46.06 -17.16 46.13
N LYS A 222 46.19 -16.02 46.82
CA LYS A 222 47.08 -15.87 47.96
C LYS A 222 46.30 -15.30 49.14
N ASN A 223 46.18 -16.15 50.14
CA ASN A 223 45.43 -16.01 51.37
C ASN A 223 46.14 -15.06 52.36
N TRP A 224 45.32 -14.26 53.05
CA TRP A 224 45.39 -13.99 54.48
C TRP A 224 46.74 -13.62 55.10
N GLU A 225 47.06 -12.32 55.08
CA GLU A 225 47.70 -11.62 56.21
C GLU A 225 47.24 -10.15 56.17
N LEU A 226 46.01 -9.91 56.64
CA LEU A 226 45.60 -8.62 57.17
C LEU A 226 45.70 -8.69 58.69
N GLN A 227 46.67 -7.97 59.22
CA GLN A 227 46.86 -7.49 60.59
C GLN A 227 48.31 -6.99 60.56
N GLU A 228 48.65 -5.72 60.61
CA GLU A 228 48.18 -4.56 61.35
C GLU A 228 48.71 -3.35 60.56
N ALA A 229 48.02 -2.23 60.44
CA ALA A 229 48.35 -1.11 61.31
C ALA A 229 47.32 0.00 61.09
N THR A 230 46.57 0.26 62.15
CA THR A 230 45.77 1.46 62.31
C THR A 230 46.68 2.47 63.05
N TRP A 231 46.97 3.58 62.35
CA TRP A 231 47.39 4.90 62.86
C TRP A 231 48.65 5.04 63.74
N GLY A 232 49.62 5.81 63.27
CA GLY A 232 50.61 6.41 64.17
C GLY A 232 51.81 7.10 63.49
N ILE A 233 51.73 8.43 63.45
CA ILE A 233 52.86 9.40 63.45
C ILE A 233 53.45 9.81 62.10
N GLN A 234 52.99 11.00 61.70
CA GLN A 234 53.73 12.22 61.33
C GLN A 234 55.21 12.10 60.92
N ASP A 235 55.43 12.75 59.78
CA ASP A 235 56.52 13.63 59.42
C ASP A 235 57.94 13.07 59.33
N ASN A 236 58.42 13.15 58.08
CA ASN A 236 59.69 13.74 57.64
C ASN A 236 60.57 12.78 56.82
N LEU A 237 61.25 13.40 55.84
CA LEU A 237 62.26 12.89 54.92
C LEU A 237 61.70 12.06 53.76
N GLY A 238 61.77 12.46 52.50
CA GLY A 238 62.56 13.48 51.81
C GLY A 238 62.82 12.95 50.40
N TRP A 239 62.80 13.83 49.39
CA TRP A 239 63.46 13.75 48.07
C TRP A 239 63.38 12.39 47.32
N ASP A 240 62.77 12.22 46.16
CA ASP A 240 62.87 13.08 44.97
C ASP A 240 61.91 12.54 43.88
N ASP A 241 61.62 13.41 42.91
CA ASP A 241 61.29 13.12 41.51
C ASP A 241 59.95 12.45 41.11
N ALA A 242 59.07 13.36 40.67
CA ALA A 242 58.48 13.41 39.31
C ALA A 242 56.96 13.12 39.19
N PRO A 243 56.27 13.85 38.27
CA PRO A 243 54.84 14.11 38.39
C PRO A 243 54.02 13.15 37.52
N GLU A 244 52.90 12.67 38.03
CA GLU A 244 51.82 12.19 37.16
C GLU A 244 50.53 12.98 37.39
N PHE A 245 50.17 13.66 36.30
CA PHE A 245 48.93 14.35 36.04
C PHE A 245 47.72 13.41 36.14
N GLY A 246 46.60 13.98 36.59
CA GLY A 246 45.27 13.61 36.07
C GLY A 246 44.42 12.69 36.94
N ALA A 247 43.99 13.16 38.11
CA ALA A 247 42.85 12.57 38.82
C ALA A 247 41.55 12.84 38.02
N VAL A 248 40.95 11.80 37.45
CA VAL A 248 39.61 11.87 36.82
C VAL A 248 38.56 11.64 37.92
N ALA A 249 37.58 12.53 38.01
CA ALA A 249 36.51 12.48 39.02
C ALA A 249 35.57 11.27 38.82
N PRO A 250 34.98 10.70 39.91
CA PRO A 250 34.03 9.60 39.78
C PRO A 250 32.68 10.07 39.22
N ILE A 251 32.14 9.28 38.29
CA ILE A 251 30.83 9.43 37.64
C ILE A 251 29.67 9.17 38.60
N SER A 252 28.67 10.06 38.58
CA SER A 252 27.43 9.97 39.37
C SER A 252 26.45 8.94 38.81
N PRO A 253 25.64 8.26 39.65
CA PRO A 253 24.60 7.34 39.19
C PRO A 253 23.42 8.05 38.49
N PRO A 254 22.68 7.36 37.61
CA PRO A 254 21.62 7.95 36.80
C PRO A 254 20.43 8.42 37.66
N PRO A 255 19.73 9.49 37.23
CA PRO A 255 18.65 10.09 38.00
C PRO A 255 17.46 9.12 38.13
N GLN A 256 16.93 9.01 39.35
CA GLN A 256 15.70 8.28 39.61
C GLN A 256 14.50 9.16 39.22
N ILE A 257 13.48 8.52 38.64
CA ILE A 257 12.22 9.16 38.25
C ILE A 257 11.54 9.68 39.52
N THR A 258 11.27 10.98 39.57
CA THR A 258 10.58 11.60 40.70
C THR A 258 9.06 11.44 40.56
N PRO A 259 8.29 11.43 41.66
CA PRO A 259 6.82 11.27 41.64
C PRO A 259 6.10 12.32 40.77
N GLN A 260 6.71 13.49 40.57
CA GLN A 260 6.19 14.53 39.67
C GLN A 260 6.20 14.11 38.20
N VAL A 261 7.27 13.44 37.74
CA VAL A 261 7.38 12.96 36.34
C VAL A 261 6.34 11.88 36.05
N GLU A 262 6.04 11.05 37.05
CA GLU A 262 5.00 10.02 36.95
C GLU A 262 3.62 10.65 36.78
N THR A 263 3.33 11.74 37.50
CA THR A 263 2.05 12.47 37.40
C THR A 263 1.89 13.15 36.03
N ASP A 264 2.99 13.69 35.48
CA ASP A 264 2.98 14.30 34.14
C ASP A 264 2.68 13.27 33.04
N ILE A 265 3.21 12.04 33.14
CA ILE A 265 2.95 10.96 32.17
C ILE A 265 1.46 10.58 32.14
N TYR A 266 0.82 10.44 33.30
CA TYR A 266 -0.63 10.14 33.36
C TYR A 266 -1.49 11.28 32.80
N SER A 267 -1.10 12.54 33.02
CA SER A 267 -1.83 13.69 32.48
C SER A 267 -1.64 13.86 30.97
N ALA A 268 -0.48 13.48 30.42
CA ALA A 268 -0.23 13.46 28.98
C ALA A 268 -1.05 12.38 28.27
N ALA A 269 -1.20 11.19 28.87
CA ALA A 269 -2.03 10.12 28.32
C ALA A 269 -3.51 10.54 28.21
N GLN A 270 -4.06 11.22 29.22
CA GLN A 270 -5.44 11.73 29.17
C GLN A 270 -5.64 12.80 28.08
N ARG A 271 -4.60 13.59 27.76
CA ARG A 271 -4.67 14.58 26.67
C ARG A 271 -4.66 13.94 25.29
N ILE A 272 -4.02 12.78 25.13
CA ILE A 272 -4.00 12.05 23.85
C ILE A 272 -5.37 11.40 23.60
N GLU A 273 -6.01 10.84 24.63
CA GLU A 273 -7.35 10.25 24.52
C GLU A 273 -8.45 11.29 24.22
N ALA A 274 -8.27 12.54 24.68
CA ALA A 274 -9.20 13.63 24.42
C ALA A 274 -9.06 14.28 23.03
N ASN A 275 -7.96 14.03 22.30
CA ASN A 275 -7.63 14.71 21.04
C ASN A 275 -7.57 13.76 19.83
N ASP A 276 -8.14 12.57 19.94
CA ASP A 276 -8.19 11.59 18.87
C ASP A 276 -9.10 12.08 17.71
N PRO A 277 -8.55 12.39 16.52
CA PRO A 277 -9.32 12.89 15.38
C PRO A 277 -10.19 11.79 14.71
N TYR A 278 -10.13 10.55 15.19
CA TYR A 278 -10.88 9.41 14.64
C TYR A 278 -12.07 8.97 15.50
N GLN A 279 -12.53 9.79 16.45
CA GLN A 279 -13.81 9.53 17.11
C GLN A 279 -14.98 9.70 16.12
N ARG A 280 -15.41 8.56 15.56
CA ARG A 280 -16.71 8.39 14.89
C ARG A 280 -17.79 9.02 15.77
N GLN A 281 -18.61 9.89 15.18
CA GLN A 281 -19.79 10.44 15.84
C GLN A 281 -20.66 9.30 16.34
N VAL A 282 -20.68 9.13 17.67
CA VAL A 282 -21.60 8.23 18.34
C VAL A 282 -23.01 8.72 18.01
N TYR A 283 -23.83 7.82 17.48
CA TYR A 283 -25.23 8.04 17.14
C TYR A 283 -25.94 8.91 18.18
N GLN A 284 -26.37 10.09 17.73
CA GLN A 284 -27.31 10.92 18.47
C GLN A 284 -28.65 10.17 18.52
N PRO A 285 -29.26 9.92 19.69
CA PRO A 285 -30.62 9.41 19.73
C PRO A 285 -31.55 10.45 19.07
N GLN A 286 -32.36 9.98 18.11
CA GLN A 286 -33.29 10.79 17.34
C GLN A 286 -34.17 11.63 18.27
N GLN A 287 -34.17 12.96 18.06
CA GLN A 287 -35.20 13.82 18.64
C GLN A 287 -36.57 13.40 18.06
N PRO A 288 -37.64 13.33 18.88
CA PRO A 288 -38.97 13.12 18.36
C PRO A 288 -39.32 14.25 17.40
N VAL A 289 -39.47 13.91 16.12
CA VAL A 289 -40.02 14.83 15.11
C VAL A 289 -41.44 15.22 15.54
N LEU A 290 -41.66 16.52 15.68
CA LEU A 290 -42.99 17.10 15.79
C LEU A 290 -43.82 16.60 14.62
N GLN A 291 -44.90 15.87 14.92
CA GLN A 291 -45.87 15.46 13.92
C GLN A 291 -46.40 16.71 13.20
N PRO A 292 -46.30 16.78 11.87
CA PRO A 292 -47.03 17.80 11.13
C PRO A 292 -48.52 17.50 11.31
N GLN A 293 -49.20 18.38 12.05
CA GLN A 293 -50.65 18.36 12.22
C GLN A 293 -51.31 18.81 10.91
N ASN A 294 -51.30 17.94 9.90
CA ASN A 294 -51.96 18.17 8.62
C ASN A 294 -53.34 17.48 8.62
N ASN A 295 -54.20 17.93 9.54
CA ASN A 295 -55.61 17.50 9.61
C ASN A 295 -56.49 18.13 8.51
N ALA A 296 -55.91 18.87 7.56
CA ALA A 296 -56.66 19.55 6.50
C ALA A 296 -56.89 18.71 5.22
N LEU A 297 -56.18 17.59 5.05
CA LEU A 297 -56.30 16.76 3.82
C LEU A 297 -57.10 15.46 4.02
N LEU A 298 -57.37 15.06 5.27
CA LEU A 298 -58.22 13.90 5.58
C LEU A 298 -59.71 14.24 5.68
N ASN A 299 -60.08 15.52 5.71
CA ASN A 299 -61.49 15.94 5.73
C ASN A 299 -62.16 15.95 4.34
N ASP A 300 -61.40 15.87 3.25
CA ASP A 300 -61.95 15.86 1.88
C ASP A 300 -62.20 14.45 1.32
N LEU A 301 -61.89 13.40 2.12
CA LEU A 301 -62.15 12.00 1.77
C LEU A 301 -63.46 11.46 2.37
N ASN A 302 -64.21 12.28 3.14
CA ASN A 302 -65.45 11.86 3.81
C ASN A 302 -66.72 12.59 3.36
N ASP A 303 -66.64 13.49 2.37
CA ASP A 303 -67.84 14.06 1.74
C ASP A 303 -68.27 13.20 0.55
N THR A 304 -69.39 12.52 0.71
CA THR A 304 -70.12 11.83 -0.37
C THR A 304 -70.69 12.86 -1.34
N LYS A 305 -69.84 13.36 -2.25
CA LYS A 305 -70.31 14.07 -3.46
C LYS A 305 -70.37 13.07 -4.61
N GLN A 306 -71.60 12.79 -5.04
CA GLN A 306 -71.91 12.10 -6.28
C GLN A 306 -71.14 12.76 -7.43
N THR A 307 -70.19 12.02 -8.00
CA THR A 307 -69.54 12.39 -9.25
C THR A 307 -70.59 12.35 -10.36
N GLN A 308 -71.03 13.51 -10.83
CA GLN A 308 -71.79 13.60 -12.08
C GLN A 308 -70.90 13.06 -13.20
N LYS A 309 -71.39 12.05 -13.92
CA LYS A 309 -70.78 11.61 -15.18
C LYS A 309 -70.75 12.79 -16.15
N PRO A 310 -69.66 13.03 -16.88
CA PRO A 310 -69.70 13.92 -18.03
C PRO A 310 -70.67 13.33 -19.06
N ASN A 311 -71.72 14.07 -19.42
CA ASN A 311 -72.54 13.78 -20.59
C ASN A 311 -71.64 13.95 -21.82
N ILE A 312 -71.25 12.85 -22.44
CA ILE A 312 -70.60 12.85 -23.75
C ILE A 312 -71.71 13.06 -24.78
N ASP A 313 -71.61 14.16 -25.52
CA ASP A 313 -72.51 14.49 -26.61
C ASP A 313 -72.18 13.61 -27.82
N THR A 314 -73.06 12.66 -28.17
CA THR A 314 -72.88 11.72 -29.29
C THR A 314 -73.57 12.19 -30.57
N SER A 315 -73.98 13.45 -30.66
CA SER A 315 -74.68 14.00 -31.83
C SER A 315 -73.85 14.04 -33.12
N PHE A 316 -72.55 13.74 -33.05
CA PHE A 316 -71.65 13.68 -34.21
C PHE A 316 -71.65 12.33 -34.93
N LEU A 317 -72.30 11.29 -34.38
CA LEU A 317 -72.35 9.95 -34.96
C LEU A 317 -73.54 9.71 -35.90
N ASP A 318 -74.50 10.64 -35.98
CA ASP A 318 -75.77 10.44 -36.69
C ASP A 318 -75.81 11.11 -38.09
N ASP A 319 -74.71 11.72 -38.55
CA ASP A 319 -74.62 12.43 -39.85
C ASP A 319 -73.77 11.67 -40.90
N LEU A 320 -73.54 10.36 -40.69
CA LEU A 320 -72.76 9.50 -41.61
C LEU A 320 -73.42 8.14 -41.86
N LEU A 321 -74.75 8.09 -41.98
CA LEU A 321 -75.48 6.96 -42.55
C LEU A 321 -76.41 7.39 -43.69
#